data_AF-A0A6A6MQ49-F1
#
_entry.id   AF-A0A6A6MQ49-F1
#
_cell.length_a   1.000
_cell.length_b   1.000
_cell.length_c   1.000
_cell.angle_alpha   90.00
_cell.angle_beta   90.00
_cell.angle_gamma   90.00
#
_symmetry.space_group_name_H-M   'P 1'
#
loop_
_entity.id
_entity.type
_entity.pdbx_description
1 polymer ?
#
loop_
_entity_poly.entity_id
_entity_poly.type
_entity_poly.pdbx_seq_one_letter_code
_entity_poly.pdbx_strand_id
1 'polypeptide(L)'
;MIQRFVRTDRRILTFPAVHPCEGISPGTLLSSLIELSQKICNYQSNFFATQRRNAREAIRQIGILLIFFEEIRDRRLVLSDSAVLCFSELHLTFQKIQFLFEDCTREGARLCILMKSKFIATQFRVLIRAIATALDVLPLNRIDVGGEVKELVELVSRQARKAKFELDPEDECASKQVLFILNYLEKGIEPQLSFLKRVLDYLEIRNWSDCAKEVKFLEEEIGFQCSDCDEREVPFLSSLLGLMSYSRAVIFETLDYRNNDQIDVRCNMETLSCLNPEDFRCPISLELMLDPVTVSTGQTYDRSSIEKWFKAGNMICPKTGERLKNTELVPNTTFRKFIQQEPPESSCIWYCSVAIEILCLSDKDGLVADSLAVVAALAENVDGAVAILRTSALSIITRNLQSLTSRAGRSIVFRSCYVCVNMEEQKWWRV
;
A
#
# COMPACT_ATOMS: atom_id res chain seq x y z
N MET A 1 -12.13 21.65 -27.50
CA MET A 1 -11.54 21.97 -26.18
C MET A 1 -11.40 20.65 -25.44
N ILE A 2 -10.31 19.92 -25.69
CA ILE A 2 -10.08 18.60 -25.08
C ILE A 2 -9.43 18.88 -23.72
N GLN A 3 -10.22 18.76 -22.65
CA GLN A 3 -9.66 18.76 -21.31
C GLN A 3 -8.63 17.64 -21.22
N ARG A 4 -7.39 18.01 -20.87
CA ARG A 4 -6.41 17.07 -20.34
C ARG A 4 -7.05 16.41 -19.11
N PHE A 5 -7.58 15.20 -19.27
CA PHE A 5 -7.89 14.34 -18.15
C PHE A 5 -6.60 14.21 -17.33
N VAL A 6 -6.65 14.69 -16.10
CA VAL A 6 -5.60 14.45 -15.12
C VAL A 6 -5.47 12.93 -14.98
N ARG A 7 -4.25 12.45 -15.19
CA ARG A 7 -3.86 11.08 -15.53
C ARG A 7 -4.00 10.05 -14.39
N THR A 8 -4.75 10.37 -13.33
CA THR A 8 -4.75 9.62 -12.05
C THR A 8 -6.04 8.85 -11.76
N ASP A 9 -7.14 9.12 -12.45
CA ASP A 9 -8.47 8.64 -12.03
C ASP A 9 -8.99 7.46 -12.85
N ARG A 10 -8.13 6.86 -13.69
CA ARG A 10 -8.50 5.68 -14.49
C ARG A 10 -8.31 4.40 -13.67
N ARG A 11 -9.38 3.59 -13.57
CA ARG A 11 -9.35 2.25 -12.98
C ARG A 11 -8.34 1.36 -13.69
N ILE A 12 -7.55 0.59 -12.93
CA ILE A 12 -6.46 -0.21 -13.50
C ILE A 12 -7.00 -1.22 -14.55
N LEU A 13 -6.27 -1.40 -15.64
CA LEU A 13 -6.59 -2.35 -16.72
C LEU A 13 -7.90 -2.05 -17.46
N THR A 14 -8.36 -0.81 -17.43
CA THR A 14 -9.40 -0.29 -18.33
C THR A 14 -8.78 0.44 -19.52
N PHE A 15 -9.26 0.22 -20.75
CA PHE A 15 -8.64 0.81 -21.94
C PHE A 15 -9.61 1.75 -22.67
N PRO A 16 -9.81 2.99 -22.18
CA PRO A 16 -10.72 3.97 -22.77
C PRO A 16 -10.12 4.59 -24.04
N ALA A 17 -9.79 3.75 -25.01
CA ALA A 17 -9.30 4.15 -26.32
C ALA A 17 -10.45 4.73 -27.15
N VAL A 18 -10.14 5.75 -27.95
CA VAL A 18 -11.14 6.52 -28.70
C VAL A 18 -10.81 6.39 -30.18
N HIS A 19 -11.79 5.95 -30.95
CA HIS A 19 -11.62 5.83 -32.39
C HIS A 19 -11.38 7.22 -33.01
N PRO A 20 -10.46 7.35 -33.99
CA PRO A 20 -10.35 8.56 -34.80
C PRO A 20 -11.71 8.95 -35.41
N CYS A 21 -11.98 10.25 -35.49
CA CYS A 21 -13.21 10.75 -36.08
C CYS A 21 -13.30 10.45 -37.59
N GLU A 22 -14.52 10.27 -38.11
CA GLU A 22 -14.76 9.89 -39.51
C GLU A 22 -14.15 10.86 -40.54
N GLY A 23 -13.94 12.12 -40.17
CA GLY A 23 -13.34 13.16 -41.01
C GLY A 23 -11.88 13.48 -40.71
N ILE A 24 -11.14 12.62 -39.99
CA ILE A 24 -9.74 12.90 -39.64
C ILE A 24 -8.88 12.99 -40.91
N SER A 25 -8.01 14.00 -40.98
CA SER A 25 -7.08 14.10 -42.10
C SER A 25 -6.07 12.93 -42.06
N PRO A 26 -5.77 12.27 -43.19
CA PRO A 26 -4.83 11.14 -43.21
C PRO A 26 -3.44 11.50 -42.66
N GLY A 27 -2.98 12.74 -42.92
CA GLY A 27 -1.71 13.24 -42.38
C GLY A 27 -1.71 13.42 -40.86
N THR A 28 -2.83 13.89 -40.28
CA THR A 28 -2.99 13.99 -38.82
C THR A 28 -3.04 12.62 -38.17
N LEU A 29 -3.77 11.67 -38.77
CA LEU A 29 -3.84 10.29 -38.28
C LEU A 29 -2.46 9.63 -38.29
N LEU A 30 -1.72 9.75 -39.39
CA LEU A 30 -0.36 9.21 -39.52
C LEU A 30 0.60 9.83 -38.49
N SER A 31 0.54 11.15 -38.31
CA SER A 31 1.38 11.84 -37.32
C SER A 31 1.06 11.37 -35.90
N SER A 32 -0.22 11.17 -35.57
CA SER A 32 -0.63 10.65 -34.27
C SER A 32 -0.22 9.20 -34.07
N LEU A 33 -0.29 8.36 -35.10
CA LEU A 33 0.22 6.98 -35.08
C LEU A 33 1.72 6.94 -34.79
N ILE A 34 2.51 7.77 -35.48
CA ILE A 34 3.96 7.88 -35.27
C ILE A 34 4.26 8.29 -33.82
N GLU A 35 3.61 9.34 -33.31
CA GLU A 35 3.79 9.80 -31.93
C GLU A 35 3.45 8.70 -30.92
N LEU A 36 2.36 7.97 -31.16
CA LEU A 36 1.90 6.88 -30.31
C LEU A 36 2.86 5.69 -30.36
N SER A 37 3.35 5.31 -31.53
CA SER A 37 4.38 4.27 -31.70
C SER A 37 5.68 4.64 -30.98
N GLN A 38 6.13 5.89 -31.09
CA GLN A 38 7.30 6.39 -30.36
C GLN A 38 7.10 6.30 -28.84
N LYS A 39 5.93 6.74 -28.33
CA LYS A 39 5.58 6.60 -26.90
C LYS A 39 5.64 5.15 -26.44
N ILE A 40 5.11 4.22 -27.23
CA ILE A 40 5.13 2.79 -26.90
C ILE A 40 6.57 2.25 -26.93
N CYS A 41 7.37 2.61 -27.93
CA CYS A 41 8.76 2.18 -28.02
C CYS A 41 9.63 2.70 -26.87
N ASN A 42 9.33 3.89 -26.34
CA ASN A 42 10.03 4.46 -25.19
C ASN A 42 9.87 3.62 -23.90
N TYR A 43 8.86 2.75 -23.81
CA TYR A 43 8.77 1.80 -22.70
C TYR A 43 9.86 0.73 -22.71
N GLN A 44 10.68 0.62 -23.77
CA GLN A 44 11.82 -0.29 -23.78
C GLN A 44 12.80 -0.05 -22.62
N SER A 45 12.93 1.20 -22.16
CA SER A 45 13.74 1.55 -20.99
C SER A 45 13.02 1.40 -19.65
N ASN A 46 11.70 1.18 -19.67
CA ASN A 46 10.90 1.09 -18.45
C ASN A 46 11.04 -0.28 -17.81
N PHE A 47 10.90 -0.29 -16.49
CA PHE A 47 10.91 -1.52 -15.71
C PHE A 47 9.53 -2.20 -15.75
N PHE A 48 9.49 -3.43 -16.24
CA PHE A 48 8.31 -4.30 -16.17
C PHE A 48 8.59 -5.39 -15.14
N ALA A 49 7.88 -5.42 -14.01
CA ALA A 49 8.06 -6.49 -13.02
C ALA A 49 7.71 -7.85 -13.62
N THR A 50 6.52 -7.94 -14.24
CA THR A 50 5.97 -9.13 -14.91
C THR A 50 5.77 -8.88 -16.40
N GLN A 51 5.42 -9.91 -17.17
CA GLN A 51 5.04 -9.77 -18.60
C GLN A 51 6.15 -9.20 -19.51
N ARG A 52 7.41 -9.19 -19.07
CA ARG A 52 8.58 -8.62 -19.78
C ARG A 52 8.74 -9.13 -21.21
N ARG A 53 8.44 -10.42 -21.46
CA ARG A 53 8.54 -11.03 -22.78
C ARG A 53 7.45 -10.52 -23.72
N ASN A 54 6.23 -10.43 -23.22
CA ASN A 54 5.06 -9.96 -23.96
C ASN A 54 5.20 -8.47 -24.31
N ALA A 55 5.64 -7.64 -23.36
CA ALA A 55 5.94 -6.23 -23.61
C ALA A 55 7.03 -6.04 -24.67
N ARG A 56 8.16 -6.76 -24.56
CA ARG A 56 9.26 -6.68 -25.54
C ARG A 56 8.83 -7.05 -26.95
N GLU A 57 8.04 -8.11 -27.12
CA GLU A 57 7.56 -8.53 -28.44
C GLU A 57 6.60 -7.50 -29.04
N ALA A 58 5.70 -6.92 -28.25
CA ALA A 58 4.81 -5.85 -28.70
C ALA A 58 5.59 -4.58 -29.10
N ILE A 59 6.58 -4.16 -28.29
CA ILE A 59 7.47 -3.03 -28.60
C ILE A 59 8.21 -3.27 -29.91
N ARG A 60 8.77 -4.47 -30.10
CA ARG A 60 9.51 -4.83 -31.32
C ARG A 60 8.62 -4.74 -32.56
N GLN A 61 7.41 -5.29 -32.50
CA GLN A 61 6.47 -5.23 -33.63
C GLN A 61 6.06 -3.80 -33.97
N ILE A 62 5.73 -3.00 -32.96
CA ILE A 62 5.34 -1.60 -33.14
C ILE A 62 6.51 -0.74 -33.62
N GLY A 63 7.74 -1.02 -33.16
CA GLY A 63 8.95 -0.35 -33.63
C GLY A 63 9.24 -0.60 -35.10
N ILE A 64 8.94 -1.79 -35.63
CA ILE A 64 9.04 -2.07 -37.07
C ILE A 64 7.97 -1.28 -37.84
N LEU A 65 6.74 -1.24 -37.33
CA LEU A 65 5.66 -0.46 -37.97
C LEU A 65 5.94 1.05 -37.92
N LEU A 66 6.65 1.55 -36.92
CA LEU A 66 7.09 2.94 -36.85
C LEU A 66 7.96 3.32 -38.05
N ILE A 67 8.89 2.45 -38.46
CA ILE A 67 9.73 2.67 -39.66
C ILE A 67 8.86 2.83 -40.90
N PHE A 68 7.84 1.98 -41.03
CA PHE A 68 6.87 2.05 -42.13
C PHE A 68 6.07 3.36 -42.12
N PHE A 69 5.56 3.80 -40.96
CA PHE A 69 4.81 5.05 -40.88
C PHE A 69 5.67 6.29 -41.17
N GLU A 70 6.92 6.27 -40.73
CA GLU A 70 7.90 7.33 -40.98
C GLU A 70 8.18 7.47 -42.49
N GLU A 71 8.37 6.36 -43.21
CA GLU A 71 8.60 6.41 -44.66
C GLU A 71 7.38 6.97 -45.43
N ILE A 72 6.16 6.63 -45.00
CA ILE A 72 4.93 7.21 -45.59
C ILE A 72 4.90 8.73 -45.38
N ARG A 73 5.30 9.20 -44.20
CA ARG A 73 5.30 10.64 -43.85
C ARG A 73 6.28 11.40 -44.75
N ASP A 74 7.49 10.87 -44.93
CA ASP A 74 8.55 11.52 -45.72
C ASP A 74 8.17 11.65 -47.20
N ARG A 75 7.46 10.66 -47.75
CA ARG A 75 7.00 10.64 -49.14
C ARG A 75 5.69 11.42 -49.38
N ARG A 76 5.04 11.93 -48.32
CA ARG A 76 3.76 12.69 -48.37
C ARG A 76 2.68 11.99 -49.20
N LEU A 77 2.52 10.68 -49.01
CA LEU A 77 1.63 9.85 -49.82
C LEU A 77 0.15 10.17 -49.57
N VAL A 78 -0.66 10.09 -50.63
CA VAL A 78 -2.12 10.11 -50.53
C VAL A 78 -2.58 8.70 -50.19
N LEU A 79 -3.20 8.54 -49.01
CA LEU A 79 -3.72 7.25 -48.54
C LEU A 79 -5.12 7.00 -49.11
N SER A 80 -5.41 5.76 -49.51
CA SER A 80 -6.78 5.35 -49.87
C SER A 80 -7.66 5.20 -48.63
N ASP A 81 -8.98 5.31 -48.78
CA ASP A 81 -9.94 5.18 -47.66
C ASP A 81 -9.76 3.87 -46.89
N SER A 82 -9.48 2.77 -47.59
CA SER A 82 -9.18 1.48 -46.96
C SER A 82 -7.90 1.51 -46.11
N ALA A 83 -6.87 2.25 -46.52
CA ALA A 83 -5.65 2.41 -45.71
C ALA A 83 -5.91 3.30 -44.49
N VAL A 84 -6.73 4.34 -44.63
CA VAL A 84 -7.15 5.21 -43.52
C VAL A 84 -7.94 4.41 -42.47
N LEU A 85 -8.82 3.50 -42.89
CA LEU A 85 -9.53 2.59 -41.98
C LEU A 85 -8.56 1.67 -41.23
N CYS A 86 -7.64 1.00 -41.93
CA CYS A 86 -6.61 0.17 -41.28
C CYS A 86 -5.77 0.97 -40.29
N PHE A 87 -5.38 2.20 -40.64
CA PHE A 87 -4.61 3.07 -39.76
C PHE A 87 -5.41 3.53 -38.54
N SER A 88 -6.73 3.72 -38.69
CA SER A 88 -7.61 4.04 -37.55
C SER A 88 -7.73 2.87 -36.58
N GLU A 89 -7.83 1.64 -37.07
CA GLU A 89 -7.84 0.42 -36.24
C GLU A 89 -6.50 0.19 -35.54
N LEU A 90 -5.38 0.44 -36.24
CA LEU A 90 -4.05 0.40 -35.64
C LEU A 90 -3.90 1.46 -34.56
N HIS A 91 -4.43 2.66 -34.79
CA HIS A 91 -4.39 3.75 -33.82
C HIS A 91 -5.14 3.40 -32.54
N LEU A 92 -6.38 2.91 -32.67
CA LEU A 92 -7.17 2.42 -31.53
C LEU A 92 -6.43 1.31 -30.77
N THR A 93 -5.85 0.36 -31.51
CA THR A 93 -5.12 -0.77 -30.92
C THR A 93 -3.88 -0.31 -30.16
N PHE A 94 -3.11 0.62 -30.73
CA PHE A 94 -1.92 1.18 -30.08
C PHE A 94 -2.28 1.99 -28.84
N GLN A 95 -3.41 2.71 -28.82
CA GLN A 95 -3.87 3.41 -27.62
C GLN A 95 -4.13 2.42 -26.49
N LYS A 96 -4.79 1.29 -26.78
CA LYS A 96 -5.02 0.24 -25.78
C LYS A 96 -3.71 -0.38 -25.27
N ILE A 97 -2.74 -0.59 -26.16
CA ILE A 97 -1.40 -1.07 -25.79
C ILE A 97 -0.70 -0.04 -24.89
N GLN A 98 -0.79 1.25 -25.20
CA GLN A 98 -0.23 2.30 -24.35
C GLN A 98 -0.83 2.25 -22.94
N PHE A 99 -2.17 2.19 -22.81
CA PHE A 99 -2.80 2.08 -21.49
C PHE A 99 -2.38 0.80 -20.74
N LEU A 100 -2.27 -0.32 -21.45
CA LEU A 100 -1.78 -1.57 -20.87
C LEU A 100 -0.34 -1.43 -20.32
N PHE A 101 0.54 -0.72 -21.04
CA PHE A 101 1.92 -0.49 -20.62
C PHE A 101 2.01 0.51 -19.46
N GLU A 102 1.20 1.57 -19.50
CA GLU A 102 1.04 2.50 -18.38
C GLU A 102 0.66 1.74 -17.11
N ASP A 103 -0.27 0.79 -17.18
CA ASP A 103 -0.66 -0.04 -16.03
C ASP A 103 0.43 -1.02 -15.60
N CYS A 104 1.07 -1.71 -16.54
CA CYS A 104 2.12 -2.70 -16.24
C CYS A 104 3.39 -2.08 -15.65
N THR A 105 3.60 -0.77 -15.84
CA THR A 105 4.75 -0.01 -15.33
C THR A 105 4.38 0.98 -14.23
N ARG A 106 3.12 0.99 -13.78
CA ARG A 106 2.63 1.87 -12.72
C ARG A 106 3.34 1.55 -11.41
N GLU A 107 3.90 2.58 -10.78
CA GLU A 107 4.50 2.43 -9.46
C GLU A 107 3.45 2.02 -8.43
N GLY A 108 3.80 1.05 -7.57
CA GLY A 108 2.89 0.52 -6.56
C GLY A 108 1.86 -0.50 -7.07
N ALA A 109 1.81 -0.78 -8.37
CA ALA A 109 0.83 -1.73 -8.90
C ALA A 109 1.39 -3.14 -9.13
N ARG A 110 2.64 -3.43 -8.77
CA ARG A 110 3.36 -4.62 -9.25
C ARG A 110 2.73 -5.91 -8.74
N LEU A 111 2.34 -5.97 -7.47
CA LEU A 111 1.63 -7.13 -6.92
C LEU A 111 0.26 -7.32 -7.58
N CYS A 112 -0.47 -6.23 -7.79
CA CYS A 112 -1.78 -6.28 -8.45
C CYS A 112 -1.66 -6.79 -9.91
N ILE A 113 -0.69 -6.26 -10.65
CA ILE A 113 -0.38 -6.66 -12.03
C ILE A 113 0.02 -8.15 -12.08
N LEU A 114 0.85 -8.63 -11.15
CA LEU A 114 1.20 -10.05 -11.04
C LEU A 114 -0.04 -10.93 -10.85
N MET A 115 -0.96 -10.55 -9.97
CA MET A 115 -2.20 -11.32 -9.75
C MET A 115 -3.15 -11.27 -10.94
N LYS A 116 -3.03 -10.26 -11.81
CA LYS A 116 -3.79 -10.14 -13.07
C LYS A 116 -3.00 -10.58 -14.31
N SER A 117 -1.83 -11.23 -14.17
CA SER A 117 -0.95 -11.60 -15.30
C SER A 117 -1.64 -12.44 -16.38
N LYS A 118 -2.53 -13.37 -16.03
CA LYS A 118 -3.27 -14.18 -17.02
C LYS A 118 -4.20 -13.33 -17.89
N PHE A 119 -4.88 -12.36 -17.27
CA PHE A 119 -5.72 -11.40 -17.99
C PHE A 119 -4.86 -10.54 -18.90
N ILE A 120 -3.74 -10.01 -18.39
CA ILE A 120 -2.82 -9.16 -19.16
C ILE A 120 -2.25 -9.89 -20.37
N ALA A 121 -1.76 -11.13 -20.22
CA ALA A 121 -1.28 -11.94 -21.33
C ALA A 121 -2.37 -12.16 -22.41
N THR A 122 -3.62 -12.32 -21.97
CA THR A 122 -4.78 -12.41 -22.88
C THR A 122 -5.01 -11.08 -23.62
N GLN A 123 -4.89 -9.94 -22.94
CA GLN A 123 -5.02 -8.62 -23.58
C GLN A 123 -3.92 -8.39 -24.62
N PHE A 124 -2.67 -8.71 -24.31
CA PHE A 124 -1.57 -8.69 -25.27
C PHE A 124 -1.91 -9.52 -26.52
N ARG A 125 -2.38 -10.76 -26.33
CA ARG A 125 -2.78 -11.64 -27.42
C ARG A 125 -3.87 -11.04 -28.31
N VAL A 126 -4.90 -10.45 -27.70
CA VAL A 126 -6.03 -9.84 -28.41
C VAL A 126 -5.57 -8.63 -29.22
N LEU A 127 -4.79 -7.73 -28.58
CA LEU A 127 -4.32 -6.50 -29.21
C LEU A 127 -3.35 -6.77 -30.35
N ILE A 128 -2.40 -7.69 -30.18
CA ILE A 128 -1.46 -8.03 -31.27
C ILE A 128 -2.16 -8.76 -32.41
N ARG A 129 -3.21 -9.54 -32.14
CA ARG A 129 -4.07 -10.08 -33.20
C ARG A 129 -4.83 -9.00 -33.95
N ALA A 130 -5.29 -7.95 -33.27
CA ALA A 130 -5.93 -6.82 -33.95
C ALA A 130 -4.95 -6.12 -34.90
N ILE A 131 -3.68 -5.97 -34.50
CA ILE A 131 -2.61 -5.47 -35.42
C ILE A 131 -2.51 -6.39 -36.64
N ALA A 132 -2.40 -7.70 -36.46
CA ALA A 132 -2.30 -8.65 -37.58
C ALA A 132 -3.49 -8.52 -38.55
N THR A 133 -4.71 -8.47 -38.01
CA THR A 133 -5.93 -8.31 -38.82
C THR A 133 -5.93 -7.00 -39.61
N ALA A 134 -5.52 -5.88 -39.00
CA ALA A 134 -5.46 -4.59 -39.68
C ALA A 134 -4.40 -4.59 -40.80
N LEU A 135 -3.25 -5.23 -40.58
CA LEU A 135 -2.18 -5.36 -41.58
C LEU A 135 -2.56 -6.32 -42.71
N ASP A 136 -3.33 -7.37 -42.44
CA ASP A 136 -3.78 -8.34 -43.44
C ASP A 136 -4.73 -7.73 -44.48
N VAL A 137 -5.50 -6.71 -44.09
CA VAL A 137 -6.45 -6.01 -44.97
C VAL A 137 -5.81 -4.75 -45.60
N LEU A 138 -4.66 -4.31 -45.09
CA LEU A 138 -3.97 -3.11 -45.58
C LEU A 138 -3.56 -3.28 -47.05
N PRO A 139 -3.92 -2.35 -47.96
CA PRO A 139 -3.58 -2.46 -49.38
C PRO A 139 -2.10 -2.07 -49.62
N LEU A 140 -1.17 -2.84 -49.08
CA LEU A 140 0.28 -2.54 -49.07
C LEU A 140 0.85 -2.34 -50.48
N ASN A 141 0.31 -3.05 -51.48
CA ASN A 141 0.69 -2.90 -52.89
C ASN A 141 0.37 -1.52 -53.47
N ARG A 142 -0.62 -0.80 -52.91
CA ARG A 142 -1.04 0.54 -53.34
C ARG A 142 -0.29 1.66 -52.61
N ILE A 143 0.49 1.34 -51.59
CA ILE A 143 1.29 2.30 -50.83
C ILE A 143 2.70 2.34 -51.44
N ASP A 144 3.15 3.51 -51.86
CA ASP A 144 4.47 3.72 -52.49
C ASP A 144 5.59 3.85 -51.45
N VAL A 145 5.90 2.75 -50.77
CA VAL A 145 7.06 2.59 -49.87
C VAL A 145 8.07 1.59 -50.46
N GLY A 146 9.31 1.62 -49.99
CA GLY A 146 10.36 0.70 -50.42
C GLY A 146 10.00 -0.77 -50.24
N GLY A 147 10.47 -1.63 -51.15
CA GLY A 147 10.18 -3.07 -51.11
C GLY A 147 10.60 -3.72 -49.79
N GLU A 148 11.76 -3.34 -49.26
CA GLU A 148 12.27 -3.82 -47.97
C GLU A 148 11.30 -3.50 -46.81
N VAL A 149 10.70 -2.31 -46.81
CA VAL A 149 9.74 -1.90 -45.77
C VAL A 149 8.42 -2.65 -45.92
N LYS A 150 7.97 -2.95 -47.15
CA LYS A 150 6.81 -3.81 -47.37
C LYS A 150 7.03 -5.21 -46.80
N GLU A 151 8.21 -5.80 -47.05
CA GLU A 151 8.57 -7.10 -46.49
C GLU A 151 8.59 -7.09 -44.95
N LEU A 152 9.04 -5.99 -44.33
CA LEU A 152 8.97 -5.82 -42.88
C LEU A 152 7.54 -5.79 -42.34
N VAL A 153 6.61 -5.11 -43.02
CA VAL A 153 5.19 -5.07 -42.64
C VAL A 153 4.56 -6.47 -42.75
N GLU A 154 4.83 -7.18 -43.84
CA GLU A 154 4.37 -8.57 -44.03
C GLU A 154 4.95 -9.51 -42.97
N LEU A 155 6.23 -9.33 -42.62
CA LEU A 155 6.88 -10.07 -41.55
C LEU A 155 6.18 -9.83 -40.21
N VAL A 156 5.88 -8.57 -39.87
CA VAL A 156 5.14 -8.22 -38.64
C VAL A 156 3.76 -8.85 -38.64
N SER A 157 3.01 -8.76 -39.74
CA SER A 157 1.69 -9.42 -39.82
C SER A 157 1.78 -10.92 -39.55
N ARG A 158 2.73 -11.61 -40.19
CA ARG A 158 2.94 -13.05 -40.00
C ARG A 158 3.36 -13.40 -38.57
N GLN A 159 4.22 -12.59 -37.96
CA GLN A 159 4.66 -12.77 -36.57
C GLN A 159 3.50 -12.54 -35.60
N ALA A 160 2.78 -11.43 -35.73
CA ALA A 160 1.63 -11.08 -34.91
C ALA A 160 0.52 -12.16 -34.97
N ARG A 161 0.28 -12.75 -36.15
CA ARG A 161 -0.69 -13.84 -36.32
C ARG A 161 -0.30 -15.11 -35.56
N LYS A 162 0.99 -15.44 -35.54
CA LYS A 162 1.53 -16.67 -34.92
C LYS A 162 1.99 -16.47 -33.47
N ALA A 163 2.07 -15.23 -33.01
CA ALA A 163 2.59 -14.89 -31.70
C ALA A 163 1.74 -15.53 -30.60
N LYS A 164 2.41 -16.30 -29.74
CA LYS A 164 1.83 -16.90 -28.54
C LYS A 164 2.17 -16.02 -27.35
N PHE A 165 1.25 -15.10 -27.03
CA PHE A 165 1.29 -14.39 -25.76
C PHE A 165 0.75 -15.32 -24.68
N GLU A 166 1.66 -15.89 -23.92
CA GLU A 166 1.41 -16.84 -22.83
C GLU A 166 1.82 -16.22 -21.50
N LEU A 167 1.30 -16.80 -20.41
CA LEU A 167 1.72 -16.45 -19.06
C LEU A 167 3.18 -16.91 -18.90
N ASP A 168 4.06 -16.02 -18.44
CA ASP A 168 5.44 -16.41 -18.15
C ASP A 168 5.41 -17.46 -17.02
N PRO A 169 6.11 -18.61 -17.15
CA PRO A 169 6.19 -19.59 -16.07
C PRO A 169 6.66 -19.01 -14.74
N GLU A 170 7.52 -17.98 -14.79
CA GLU A 170 7.97 -17.25 -13.60
C GLU A 170 6.84 -16.41 -12.99
N ASP A 171 6.06 -15.70 -13.82
CA ASP A 171 4.87 -14.95 -13.37
C ASP A 171 3.89 -15.94 -12.70
N GLU A 172 3.62 -17.08 -13.33
CA GLU A 172 2.71 -18.10 -12.79
C GLU A 172 3.19 -18.67 -11.46
N CYS A 173 4.50 -18.94 -11.35
CA CYS A 173 5.11 -19.43 -10.12
C CYS A 173 4.98 -18.40 -8.99
N ALA A 174 5.29 -17.14 -9.27
CA ALA A 174 5.18 -16.06 -8.30
C ALA A 174 3.73 -15.83 -7.86
N SER A 175 2.76 -15.83 -8.79
CA SER A 175 1.32 -15.73 -8.44
C SER A 175 0.88 -16.89 -7.54
N LYS A 176 1.31 -18.12 -7.81
CA LYS A 176 1.01 -19.29 -6.95
C LYS A 176 1.63 -19.15 -5.57
N GLN A 177 2.84 -18.61 -5.47
CA GLN A 177 3.49 -18.33 -4.18
C GLN A 177 2.71 -17.27 -3.38
N VAL A 178 2.25 -16.20 -4.02
CA VAL A 178 1.37 -15.20 -3.37
C VAL A 178 0.12 -15.87 -2.79
N LEU A 179 -0.60 -16.65 -3.61
CA LEU A 179 -1.81 -17.34 -3.15
C LEU A 179 -1.54 -18.31 -2.00
N PHE A 180 -0.39 -19.00 -2.04
CA PHE A 180 0.05 -19.87 -0.96
C PHE A 180 0.27 -19.09 0.34
N ILE A 181 0.97 -17.95 0.28
CA ILE A 181 1.19 -17.09 1.46
C ILE A 181 -0.12 -16.54 2.00
N LEU A 182 -1.02 -16.08 1.14
CA LEU A 182 -2.35 -15.60 1.55
C LEU A 182 -3.14 -16.69 2.30
N ASN A 183 -3.06 -17.94 1.87
CA ASN A 183 -3.72 -19.06 2.55
C ASN A 183 -3.15 -19.31 3.97
N TYR A 184 -1.85 -19.08 4.17
CA TYR A 184 -1.22 -19.18 5.48
C TYR A 184 -1.71 -18.05 6.41
N LEU A 185 -1.73 -16.82 5.90
CA LEU A 185 -2.25 -15.66 6.63
C LEU A 185 -3.73 -15.83 6.98
N GLU A 186 -4.55 -16.36 6.07
CA GLU A 186 -5.97 -16.65 6.32
C GLU A 186 -6.17 -17.69 7.43
N LYS A 187 -5.24 -18.64 7.58
CA LYS A 187 -5.22 -19.64 8.65
C LYS A 187 -4.54 -19.17 9.94
N GLY A 188 -4.06 -17.93 9.94
CA GLY A 188 -3.33 -17.36 11.06
C GLY A 188 -1.96 -17.95 11.33
N ILE A 189 -1.35 -18.54 10.31
CA ILE A 189 -0.04 -19.18 10.39
C ILE A 189 0.99 -18.19 9.82
N GLU A 190 2.03 -17.91 10.61
CA GLU A 190 3.15 -17.09 10.14
C GLU A 190 3.80 -17.71 8.88
N PRO A 191 3.83 -16.97 7.75
CA PRO A 191 4.50 -17.44 6.56
C PRO A 191 6.02 -17.35 6.71
N GLN A 192 6.75 -18.34 6.19
CA GLN A 192 8.21 -18.30 6.23
C GLN A 192 8.75 -17.07 5.47
N LEU A 193 9.65 -16.31 6.11
CA LEU A 193 10.23 -15.09 5.53
C LEU A 193 10.91 -15.32 4.18
N SER A 194 11.43 -16.53 3.92
CA SER A 194 12.03 -16.90 2.64
C SER A 194 11.01 -16.91 1.49
N PHE A 195 9.76 -17.28 1.75
CA PHE A 195 8.70 -17.24 0.73
C PHE A 195 8.28 -15.81 0.42
N LEU A 196 8.15 -14.97 1.44
CA LEU A 196 7.89 -13.54 1.24
C LEU A 196 9.02 -12.86 0.46
N LYS A 197 10.27 -13.06 0.88
CA LYS A 197 11.43 -12.47 0.18
C LYS A 197 11.49 -12.88 -1.28
N ARG A 198 11.25 -14.15 -1.62
CA ARG A 198 11.22 -14.59 -3.03
C ARG A 198 10.21 -13.82 -3.88
N VAL A 199 9.01 -13.57 -3.35
CA VAL A 199 7.97 -12.81 -4.06
C VAL A 199 8.37 -11.34 -4.16
N LEU A 200 8.85 -10.73 -3.07
CA LEU A 200 9.25 -9.32 -3.04
C LEU A 200 10.45 -9.06 -3.95
N ASP A 201 11.46 -9.94 -3.94
CA ASP A 201 12.64 -9.87 -4.80
C ASP A 201 12.24 -10.01 -6.27
N TYR A 202 11.31 -10.91 -6.59
CA TYR A 202 10.78 -11.08 -7.95
C TYR A 202 10.05 -9.84 -8.45
N LEU A 203 9.23 -9.22 -7.59
CA LEU A 203 8.55 -7.95 -7.87
C LEU A 203 9.47 -6.72 -7.76
N GLU A 204 10.73 -6.93 -7.38
CA GLU A 204 11.73 -5.91 -7.10
C GLU A 204 11.26 -4.84 -6.09
N ILE A 205 10.48 -5.27 -5.10
CA ILE A 205 10.09 -4.46 -3.94
C ILE A 205 11.21 -4.64 -2.91
N ARG A 206 12.15 -3.69 -2.88
CA ARG A 206 13.43 -3.89 -2.16
C ARG A 206 13.53 -3.13 -0.85
N ASN A 207 12.65 -2.16 -0.62
CA ASN A 207 12.70 -1.29 0.54
C ASN A 207 11.29 -0.94 1.03
N TRP A 208 11.23 -0.33 2.22
CA TRP A 208 9.99 0.10 2.84
C TRP A 208 9.18 1.03 1.94
N SER A 209 9.84 1.94 1.20
CA SER A 209 9.14 2.92 0.35
C SER A 209 8.45 2.27 -0.84
N ASP A 210 9.07 1.28 -1.49
CA ASP A 210 8.45 0.51 -2.57
C ASP A 210 7.25 -0.27 -2.04
N CYS A 211 7.39 -0.87 -0.86
CA CYS A 211 6.32 -1.62 -0.20
C CYS A 211 5.14 -0.68 0.17
N ALA A 212 5.43 0.52 0.67
CA ALA A 212 4.42 1.53 1.01
C ALA A 212 3.66 2.04 -0.23
N LYS A 213 4.33 2.16 -1.39
CA LYS A 213 3.66 2.49 -2.66
C LYS A 213 2.65 1.41 -3.06
N GLU A 214 2.98 0.14 -2.85
CA GLU A 214 2.07 -0.98 -3.14
C GLU A 214 0.85 -0.98 -2.21
N VAL A 215 1.06 -0.73 -0.92
CA VAL A 215 -0.04 -0.55 0.06
C VAL A 215 -0.97 0.58 -0.39
N LYS A 216 -0.42 1.76 -0.65
CA LYS A 216 -1.20 2.94 -1.07
C LYS A 216 -2.01 2.68 -2.35
N PHE A 217 -1.40 2.04 -3.34
CA PHE A 217 -2.08 1.70 -4.59
C PHE A 217 -3.28 0.77 -4.34
N LEU A 218 -3.12 -0.25 -3.50
CA LEU A 218 -4.19 -1.20 -3.19
C LEU A 218 -5.33 -0.53 -2.42
N GLU A 219 -5.04 0.40 -1.50
CA GLU A 219 -6.04 1.20 -0.80
C GLU A 219 -6.86 2.07 -1.77
N GLU A 220 -6.19 2.75 -2.70
CA GLU A 220 -6.84 3.55 -3.75
C GLU A 220 -7.75 2.67 -4.62
N GLU A 221 -7.26 1.52 -5.10
CA GLU A 221 -8.03 0.60 -5.93
C GLU A 221 -9.25 0.02 -5.19
N ILE A 222 -9.11 -0.35 -3.90
CA ILE A 222 -10.25 -0.78 -3.07
C ILE A 222 -11.28 0.34 -2.95
N GLY A 223 -10.83 1.58 -2.72
CA GLY A 223 -11.68 2.76 -2.64
C GLY A 223 -12.52 2.95 -3.91
N PHE A 224 -11.93 2.79 -5.09
CA PHE A 224 -12.65 2.83 -6.36
C PHE A 224 -13.70 1.71 -6.47
N GLN A 225 -13.37 0.47 -6.10
CA GLN A 225 -14.31 -0.66 -6.21
C GLN A 225 -15.52 -0.55 -5.27
N CYS A 226 -15.34 0.00 -4.07
CA CYS A 226 -16.45 0.28 -3.16
C CYS A 226 -17.40 1.38 -3.66
N SER A 227 -16.95 2.25 -4.58
CA SER A 227 -17.79 3.29 -5.18
C SER A 227 -18.61 2.81 -6.38
N ASP A 228 -18.12 1.79 -7.10
CA ASP A 228 -18.69 1.26 -8.35
C ASP A 228 -19.78 0.18 -8.14
N CYS A 229 -20.14 -0.15 -6.88
CA CYS A 229 -21.09 -1.22 -6.51
C CYS A 229 -20.72 -2.64 -6.99
N ASP A 230 -19.50 -2.88 -7.48
CA ASP A 230 -18.96 -4.23 -7.78
C ASP A 230 -17.94 -4.64 -6.71
N GLU A 231 -18.45 -5.15 -5.59
CA GLU A 231 -17.64 -5.53 -4.42
C GLU A 231 -16.92 -6.88 -4.58
N ARG A 232 -17.00 -7.54 -5.74
CA ARG A 232 -16.48 -8.93 -5.89
C ARG A 232 -14.96 -9.03 -5.74
N GLU A 233 -14.23 -8.02 -6.17
CA GLU A 233 -12.76 -8.00 -6.11
C GLU A 233 -12.22 -7.43 -4.79
N VAL A 234 -13.06 -6.74 -3.99
CA VAL A 234 -12.66 -6.07 -2.74
C VAL A 234 -12.02 -7.05 -1.74
N PRO A 235 -12.57 -8.24 -1.43
CA PRO A 235 -11.97 -9.16 -0.47
C PRO A 235 -10.59 -9.64 -0.89
N PHE A 236 -10.40 -9.86 -2.19
CA PHE A 236 -9.12 -10.30 -2.73
C PHE A 236 -8.07 -9.19 -2.66
N LEU A 237 -8.41 -7.96 -3.10
CA LEU A 237 -7.52 -6.81 -2.98
C LEU A 237 -7.16 -6.50 -1.52
N SER A 238 -8.11 -6.68 -0.61
CA SER A 238 -7.90 -6.53 0.83
C SER A 238 -6.88 -7.53 1.36
N SER A 239 -6.92 -8.77 0.85
CA SER A 239 -5.94 -9.81 1.20
C SER A 239 -4.54 -9.44 0.71
N LEU A 240 -4.43 -8.86 -0.49
CA LEU A 240 -3.15 -8.36 -1.01
C LEU A 240 -2.62 -7.15 -0.24
N LEU A 241 -3.50 -6.19 0.09
CA LEU A 241 -3.16 -5.02 0.92
C LEU A 241 -2.55 -5.47 2.24
N GLY A 242 -3.15 -6.53 2.78
CA GLY A 242 -2.68 -7.19 3.95
C GLY A 242 -1.31 -7.81 3.91
N LEU A 243 -1.08 -8.63 2.88
CA LEU A 243 0.22 -9.22 2.61
C LEU A 243 1.30 -8.14 2.52
N MET A 244 1.01 -7.04 1.82
CA MET A 244 1.95 -5.92 1.69
C MET A 244 2.18 -5.19 3.01
N SER A 245 1.11 -4.97 3.79
CA SER A 245 1.21 -4.36 5.12
C SER A 245 2.04 -5.21 6.08
N TYR A 246 1.82 -6.53 6.09
CA TYR A 246 2.62 -7.48 6.86
C TYR A 246 4.08 -7.51 6.39
N SER A 247 4.31 -7.58 5.07
CA SER A 247 5.66 -7.57 4.49
C SER A 247 6.43 -6.30 4.86
N ARG A 248 5.74 -5.14 4.89
CA ARG A 248 6.33 -3.86 5.28
C ARG A 248 6.87 -3.88 6.71
N ALA A 249 6.04 -4.31 7.65
CA ALA A 249 6.38 -4.37 9.08
C ALA A 249 7.44 -5.44 9.38
N VAL A 250 7.32 -6.63 8.79
CA VAL A 250 8.17 -7.77 9.16
C VAL A 250 9.49 -7.78 8.41
N ILE A 251 9.50 -7.46 7.10
CA ILE A 251 10.71 -7.57 6.26
C ILE A 251 11.53 -6.28 6.30
N PHE A 252 10.90 -5.11 6.12
CA PHE A 252 11.64 -3.87 5.90
C PHE A 252 11.98 -3.12 7.20
N GLU A 253 11.10 -3.17 8.19
CA GLU A 253 11.37 -2.57 9.51
C GLU A 253 12.48 -3.30 10.29
N THR A 254 12.64 -4.62 10.11
CA THR A 254 13.79 -5.37 10.68
C THR A 254 15.12 -5.12 9.96
N LEU A 255 15.09 -4.65 8.71
CA LEU A 255 16.29 -4.38 7.90
C LEU A 255 16.79 -2.94 8.07
N ASP A 256 15.90 -1.96 8.19
CA ASP A 256 16.27 -0.56 8.43
C ASP A 256 16.89 -0.36 9.83
N TYR A 257 16.56 -1.21 10.80
CA TYR A 257 17.22 -1.24 12.12
C TYR A 257 18.69 -1.68 12.05
N ARG A 258 19.06 -2.57 11.12
CA ARG A 258 20.46 -3.04 10.98
C ARG A 258 21.35 -2.07 10.20
N ASN A 259 20.77 -1.19 9.38
CA ASN A 259 21.55 -0.28 8.53
C ASN A 259 21.87 1.06 9.23
N ASN A 260 21.26 1.36 10.38
CA ASN A 260 21.47 2.60 11.15
C ASN A 260 22.46 2.48 12.32
N ASP A 261 23.21 1.38 12.41
CA ASP A 261 24.14 1.03 13.52
C ASP A 261 25.41 1.92 13.65
N GLN A 262 25.37 3.20 13.26
CA GLN A 262 26.46 4.15 13.56
C GLN A 262 26.05 5.50 14.15
N ILE A 263 24.77 5.73 14.48
CA ILE A 263 24.40 6.87 15.33
C ILE A 263 24.10 6.34 16.73
N ASP A 264 25.13 6.47 17.57
CA ASP A 264 25.15 6.23 19.01
C ASP A 264 24.04 7.04 19.72
N VAL A 265 22.85 6.44 19.82
CA VAL A 265 21.87 6.75 20.86
C VAL A 265 21.55 5.45 21.58
N ARG A 266 22.48 5.04 22.43
CA ARG A 266 22.21 4.09 23.51
C ARG A 266 21.26 4.75 24.52
N CYS A 267 20.00 4.92 24.14
CA CYS A 267 18.92 5.14 25.11
C CYS A 267 18.63 3.78 25.74
N ASN A 268 18.95 3.64 27.02
CA ASN A 268 18.86 2.42 27.80
C ASN A 268 17.45 1.78 27.74
N MET A 269 17.27 0.84 26.82
CA MET A 269 16.08 0.00 26.69
C MET A 269 15.85 -0.88 27.94
N GLU A 270 16.88 -1.10 28.75
CA GLU A 270 16.78 -1.82 30.03
C GLU A 270 16.14 -0.99 31.16
N THR A 271 16.02 0.33 31.02
CA THR A 271 15.41 1.19 32.07
C THR A 271 13.90 1.37 31.87
N LEU A 272 13.38 1.16 30.65
CA LEU A 272 11.96 1.31 30.31
C LEU A 272 11.16 0.00 30.42
N SER A 273 11.83 -1.16 30.49
CA SER A 273 11.20 -2.46 30.75
C SER A 273 10.78 -2.67 32.21
N CYS A 274 11.07 -1.71 33.09
CA CYS A 274 10.87 -1.83 34.54
C CYS A 274 9.81 -0.88 35.12
N LEU A 275 9.24 0.03 34.32
CA LEU A 275 8.25 1.00 34.79
C LEU A 275 6.84 0.45 34.58
N ASN A 276 6.19 0.06 35.68
CA ASN A 276 4.81 -0.40 35.67
C ASN A 276 3.89 0.85 35.64
N PRO A 277 2.81 0.89 34.83
CA PRO A 277 1.82 1.98 34.87
C PRO A 277 1.29 2.31 36.28
N GLU A 278 1.29 1.32 37.18
CA GLU A 278 0.96 1.50 38.60
C GLU A 278 1.95 2.40 39.37
N ASP A 279 3.18 2.57 38.89
CA ASP A 279 4.20 3.39 39.54
C ASP A 279 3.90 4.90 39.42
N PHE A 280 3.01 5.30 38.49
CA PHE A 280 2.58 6.68 38.27
C PHE A 280 1.29 7.06 39.03
N ARG A 281 0.67 6.09 39.72
CA ARG A 281 -0.53 6.32 40.53
C ARG A 281 -0.16 6.63 41.97
N CYS A 282 -0.89 7.56 42.58
CA CYS A 282 -0.76 7.89 43.98
C CYS A 282 -1.19 6.67 44.82
N PRO A 283 -0.35 6.14 45.74
CA PRO A 283 -0.74 4.96 46.53
C PRO A 283 -1.89 5.18 47.53
N ILE A 284 -2.36 6.43 47.69
CA ILE A 284 -3.52 6.77 48.54
C ILE A 284 -4.81 6.86 47.72
N SER A 285 -4.79 7.62 46.62
CA SER A 285 -5.98 7.84 45.80
C SER A 285 -6.16 6.84 44.67
N LEU A 286 -5.09 6.12 44.30
CA LEU A 286 -5.00 5.25 43.11
C LEU A 286 -5.22 5.98 41.77
N GLU A 287 -5.26 7.31 41.82
CA GLU A 287 -5.33 8.21 40.66
C GLU A 287 -3.93 8.64 40.23
N LEU A 288 -3.79 9.11 38.99
CA LEU A 288 -2.53 9.61 38.46
C LEU A 288 -2.04 10.82 39.25
N MET A 289 -0.75 10.84 39.63
CA MET A 289 -0.17 11.95 40.41
C MET A 289 -0.05 13.22 39.54
N LEU A 290 -0.60 14.35 39.99
CA LEU A 290 -0.52 15.64 39.28
C LEU A 290 0.59 16.53 39.86
N ASP A 291 0.81 16.43 41.17
CA ASP A 291 1.89 17.11 41.87
C ASP A 291 2.66 16.12 42.77
N PRO A 292 3.60 15.35 42.19
CA PRO A 292 4.29 14.29 42.91
C PRO A 292 5.27 14.85 43.96
N VAL A 293 5.07 14.44 45.21
CA VAL A 293 5.91 14.78 46.36
C VAL A 293 6.40 13.51 47.05
N THR A 294 7.65 13.54 47.50
CA THR A 294 8.29 12.43 48.19
C THR A 294 8.34 12.70 49.69
N VAL A 295 7.97 11.69 50.48
CA VAL A 295 8.04 11.70 51.96
C VAL A 295 9.37 11.11 52.44
N SER A 296 9.69 11.21 53.74
CA SER A 296 10.96 10.77 54.32
C SER A 296 11.33 9.29 54.08
N THR A 297 10.36 8.44 53.74
CA THR A 297 10.54 7.02 53.39
C THR A 297 10.91 6.79 51.93
N GLY A 298 11.04 7.84 51.12
CA GLY A 298 11.37 7.75 49.69
C GLY A 298 10.19 7.39 48.78
N GLN A 299 8.97 7.23 49.32
CA GLN A 299 7.76 7.00 48.52
C GLN A 299 7.18 8.31 47.98
N THR A 300 6.65 8.27 46.75
CA THR A 300 6.06 9.43 46.08
C THR A 300 4.54 9.34 46.07
N TYR A 301 3.88 10.46 46.38
CA TYR A 301 2.42 10.61 46.45
C TYR A 301 1.99 11.88 45.72
N ASP A 302 0.72 11.96 45.36
CA ASP A 302 0.15 13.27 45.00
C ASP A 302 0.05 14.16 46.25
N ARG A 303 0.52 15.41 46.12
CA ARG A 303 0.55 16.38 47.22
C ARG A 303 -0.79 16.48 47.96
N SER A 304 -1.89 16.57 47.22
CA SER A 304 -3.21 16.77 47.81
C SER A 304 -3.65 15.57 48.66
N SER A 305 -3.21 14.37 48.29
CA SER A 305 -3.56 13.11 48.94
C SER A 305 -2.76 12.91 50.22
N ILE A 306 -1.44 13.14 50.18
CA ILE A 306 -0.57 12.96 51.36
C ILE A 306 -0.77 14.07 52.40
N GLU A 307 -1.09 15.31 51.97
CA GLU A 307 -1.42 16.39 52.90
C GLU A 307 -2.73 16.12 53.65
N LYS A 308 -3.75 15.56 52.97
CA LYS A 308 -4.99 15.12 53.64
C LYS A 308 -4.71 14.00 54.64
N TRP A 309 -3.84 13.06 54.28
CA TRP A 309 -3.42 11.97 55.18
C TRP A 309 -2.76 12.49 56.46
N PHE A 310 -1.86 13.48 56.36
CA PHE A 310 -1.24 14.11 57.53
C PHE A 310 -2.21 14.95 58.35
N LYS A 311 -3.13 15.69 57.71
CA LYS A 311 -4.17 16.46 58.40
C LYS A 311 -5.12 15.59 59.22
N ALA A 312 -5.29 14.32 58.84
CA ALA A 312 -6.05 13.34 59.60
C ALA A 312 -5.29 12.79 60.83
N GLY A 313 -4.06 13.26 61.10
CA GLY A 313 -3.25 12.84 62.24
C GLY A 313 -2.39 11.59 61.99
N ASN A 314 -2.34 11.10 60.75
CA ASN A 314 -1.61 9.88 60.43
C ASN A 314 -0.11 10.16 60.22
N MET A 315 0.73 9.54 61.04
CA MET A 315 2.21 9.66 60.98
C MET A 315 2.89 8.38 60.43
N ILE A 316 2.12 7.56 59.73
CA ILE A 316 2.58 6.30 59.13
C ILE A 316 2.53 6.45 57.61
N CYS A 317 3.59 5.99 56.93
CA CYS A 317 3.65 5.93 55.48
C CYS A 317 2.62 4.91 54.95
N PRO A 318 1.65 5.33 54.11
CA PRO A 318 0.58 4.45 53.62
C PRO A 318 1.06 3.20 52.87
N LYS A 319 2.21 3.29 52.19
CA LYS A 319 2.71 2.21 51.31
C LYS A 319 3.70 1.28 52.01
N THR A 320 4.50 1.79 52.95
CA THR A 320 5.53 0.99 53.64
C THR A 320 5.14 0.59 55.07
N GLY A 321 4.11 1.21 55.66
CA GLY A 321 3.75 0.99 57.06
C GLY A 321 4.75 1.56 58.07
N GLU A 322 5.79 2.26 57.60
CA GLU A 322 6.83 2.84 58.46
C GLU A 322 6.42 4.18 59.06
N ARG A 323 6.86 4.46 60.29
CA ARG A 323 6.61 5.75 60.95
C ARG A 323 7.48 6.84 60.31
N LEU A 324 6.85 7.92 59.89
CA LEU A 324 7.52 9.05 59.25
C LEU A 324 8.29 9.87 60.29
N LYS A 325 9.53 10.28 59.94
CA LYS A 325 10.40 11.06 60.83
C LYS A 325 9.95 12.52 60.92
N ASN A 326 9.37 13.04 59.86
CA ASN A 326 8.81 14.38 59.73
C ASN A 326 7.68 14.37 58.67
N THR A 327 6.89 15.44 58.62
CA THR A 327 5.84 15.65 57.60
C THR A 327 6.31 16.54 56.44
N GLU A 328 7.64 16.67 56.27
CA GLU A 328 8.22 17.45 55.18
C GLU A 328 7.98 16.76 53.83
N LEU A 329 7.47 17.52 52.87
CA LEU A 329 7.19 17.08 51.52
C LEU A 329 8.23 17.66 50.58
N VAL A 330 9.07 16.80 50.02
CA VAL A 330 10.07 17.20 49.03
C VAL A 330 9.46 17.07 47.64
N PRO A 331 9.35 18.14 46.84
CA PRO A 331 8.86 18.04 45.47
C PRO A 331 9.73 17.08 44.65
N ASN A 332 9.13 16.06 44.03
CA ASN A 332 9.88 15.16 43.16
C ASN A 332 9.92 15.76 41.75
N THR A 333 10.80 16.74 41.54
CA THR A 333 10.89 17.47 40.27
C THR A 333 11.29 16.58 39.09
N THR A 334 11.99 15.47 39.34
CA THR A 334 12.34 14.49 38.31
C THR A 334 11.11 13.73 37.87
N PHE A 335 10.33 13.19 38.81
CA PHE A 335 9.06 12.50 38.54
C PHE A 335 8.00 13.45 37.97
N ARG A 336 8.00 14.70 38.44
CA ARG A 336 7.19 15.79 37.89
C ARG A 336 7.57 16.10 36.45
N LYS A 337 8.87 16.13 36.09
CA LYS A 337 9.31 16.26 34.69
C LYS A 337 8.90 15.05 33.86
N PHE A 338 8.91 13.83 34.41
CA PHE A 338 8.41 12.63 33.73
C PHE A 338 6.89 12.68 33.48
N ILE A 339 6.10 13.31 34.36
CA ILE A 339 4.64 13.44 34.22
C ILE A 339 4.23 14.70 33.43
N GLN A 340 4.96 15.81 33.58
CA GLN A 340 4.65 17.13 33.01
C GLN A 340 5.41 17.48 31.73
N GLN A 341 6.35 16.64 31.28
CA GLN A 341 6.64 16.63 29.86
C GLN A 341 5.31 16.33 29.18
N GLU A 342 4.78 17.31 28.43
CA GLU A 342 3.91 16.96 27.30
C GLU A 342 4.55 15.74 26.66
N PRO A 343 3.83 14.61 26.54
CA PRO A 343 4.43 13.44 25.94
C PRO A 343 5.03 13.94 24.63
N PRO A 344 6.34 13.71 24.35
CA PRO A 344 6.86 14.02 23.03
C PRO A 344 5.88 13.38 22.04
N GLU A 345 5.56 14.07 20.95
CA GLU A 345 4.60 13.73 19.87
C GLU A 345 4.89 12.34 19.23
N SER A 346 5.07 11.32 20.05
CA SER A 346 5.87 10.11 19.86
C SER A 346 5.57 9.05 20.94
N SER A 347 4.95 9.39 22.09
CA SER A 347 4.54 8.36 23.07
C SER A 347 3.14 7.83 22.77
N CYS A 348 3.05 6.99 21.74
CA CYS A 348 1.79 6.39 21.33
C CYS A 348 1.12 5.50 22.41
N ILE A 349 1.86 5.12 23.46
CA ILE A 349 1.36 4.38 24.63
C ILE A 349 0.29 5.18 25.38
N TRP A 350 0.52 6.47 25.59
CA TRP A 350 -0.40 7.31 26.35
C TRP A 350 -1.71 7.55 25.60
N TYR A 351 -1.63 7.92 24.31
CA TYR A 351 -2.80 8.09 23.46
C TYR A 351 -3.62 6.80 23.33
N CYS A 352 -2.93 5.65 23.29
CA CYS A 352 -3.59 4.35 23.24
C CYS A 352 -4.32 4.03 24.56
N SER A 353 -3.70 4.26 25.72
CA SER A 353 -4.34 4.02 27.01
C SER A 353 -5.61 4.87 27.20
N VAL A 354 -5.54 6.16 26.85
CA VAL A 354 -6.69 7.07 26.94
C VAL A 354 -7.82 6.67 25.98
N ALA A 355 -7.48 6.33 24.72
CA ALA A 355 -8.48 5.90 23.75
C ALA A 355 -9.18 4.60 24.17
N ILE A 356 -8.46 3.65 24.77
CA ILE A 356 -9.02 2.39 25.28
C ILE A 356 -9.94 2.63 26.48
N GLU A 357 -9.55 3.52 27.40
CA GLU A 357 -10.35 3.85 28.57
C GLU A 357 -11.69 4.49 28.15
N ILE A 358 -11.69 5.35 27.13
CA ILE A 358 -12.92 5.89 26.53
C ILE A 358 -13.76 4.79 25.86
N LEU A 359 -13.12 3.85 25.14
CA LEU A 359 -13.81 2.69 24.54
C LEU A 359 -14.39 1.72 25.59
N CYS A 360 -13.88 1.72 26.82
CA CYS A 360 -14.41 0.91 27.92
C CYS A 360 -15.58 1.57 28.65
N LEU A 361 -15.64 2.90 28.67
CA LEU A 361 -16.51 3.66 29.57
C LEU A 361 -17.63 4.44 28.85
N SER A 362 -17.59 4.57 27.52
CA SER A 362 -18.52 5.40 26.76
C SER A 362 -19.52 4.59 25.93
N ASP A 363 -20.82 4.77 26.20
CA ASP A 363 -21.94 4.25 25.38
C ASP A 363 -22.35 5.20 24.23
N LYS A 364 -21.62 6.30 24.02
CA LYS A 364 -21.92 7.26 22.94
C LYS A 364 -21.16 6.91 21.66
N ASP A 365 -21.90 6.54 20.61
CA ASP A 365 -21.37 6.16 19.29
C ASP A 365 -20.35 7.16 18.70
N GLY A 366 -20.55 8.46 18.90
CA GLY A 366 -19.63 9.49 18.41
C GLY A 366 -18.25 9.43 19.08
N LEU A 367 -18.22 9.26 20.41
CA LEU A 367 -16.97 9.19 21.18
C LEU A 367 -16.22 7.87 20.92
N VAL A 368 -16.97 6.78 20.69
CA VAL A 368 -16.41 5.48 20.30
C VAL A 368 -15.76 5.58 18.91
N ALA A 369 -16.42 6.24 17.95
CA ALA A 369 -15.89 6.42 16.60
C ALA A 369 -14.62 7.29 16.59
N ASP A 370 -14.61 8.40 17.32
CA ASP A 370 -13.44 9.29 17.43
C ASP A 370 -12.26 8.60 18.12
N SER A 371 -12.53 7.80 19.17
CA SER A 371 -11.49 7.02 19.87
C SER A 371 -10.92 5.91 18.99
N LEU A 372 -11.75 5.24 18.18
CA LEU A 372 -11.28 4.28 17.18
C LEU A 372 -10.44 4.93 16.07
N ALA A 373 -10.78 6.16 15.66
CA ALA A 373 -9.97 6.90 14.69
C ALA A 373 -8.57 7.23 15.23
N VAL A 374 -8.47 7.57 16.52
CA VAL A 374 -7.17 7.78 17.19
C VAL A 374 -6.37 6.48 17.26
N VAL A 375 -7.01 5.35 17.61
CA VAL A 375 -6.35 4.02 17.59
C VAL A 375 -5.89 3.65 16.18
N ALA A 376 -6.69 3.94 15.15
CA ALA A 376 -6.33 3.71 13.75
C ALA A 376 -5.09 4.52 13.34
N ALA A 377 -5.06 5.81 13.68
CA ALA A 377 -3.92 6.68 13.40
C ALA A 377 -2.65 6.25 14.16
N LEU A 378 -2.80 5.72 15.38
CA LEU A 378 -1.68 5.15 16.14
C LEU A 378 -1.17 3.85 15.51
N ALA A 379 -2.07 3.00 14.99
CA ALA A 379 -1.69 1.75 14.33
C ALA A 379 -0.89 1.97 13.03
N GLU A 380 -0.96 3.15 12.42
CA GLU A 380 -0.16 3.52 11.24
C GLU A 380 1.34 3.73 11.57
N ASN A 381 1.69 3.89 12.86
CA ASN A 381 3.05 4.10 13.37
C ASN A 381 3.51 2.93 14.27
N VAL A 382 4.79 2.55 14.23
CA VAL A 382 5.34 1.40 14.99
C VAL A 382 5.15 1.55 16.50
N ASP A 383 5.46 2.72 17.04
CA ASP A 383 5.29 2.99 18.47
C ASP A 383 3.83 2.88 18.91
N GLY A 384 2.89 3.19 18.01
CA GLY A 384 1.46 3.08 18.25
C GLY A 384 0.91 1.68 18.07
N ALA A 385 1.37 0.93 17.07
CA ALA A 385 1.06 -0.49 16.97
C ALA A 385 1.58 -1.26 18.21
N VAL A 386 2.81 -0.98 18.66
CA VAL A 386 3.38 -1.58 19.88
C VAL A 386 2.63 -1.17 21.13
N ALA A 387 2.19 0.09 21.23
CA ALA A 387 1.35 0.57 22.31
C ALA A 387 0.03 -0.20 22.39
N ILE A 388 -0.70 -0.29 21.27
CA ILE A 388 -1.99 -1.01 21.16
C ILE A 388 -1.85 -2.47 21.61
N LEU A 389 -0.75 -3.12 21.19
CA LEU A 389 -0.42 -4.50 21.55
C LEU A 389 0.01 -4.70 23.01
N ARG A 390 0.37 -3.63 23.73
CA ARG A 390 0.75 -3.68 25.15
C ARG A 390 -0.43 -3.43 26.10
N THR A 391 -1.44 -2.68 25.67
CA THR A 391 -2.57 -2.26 26.51
C THR A 391 -3.77 -3.22 26.52
N SER A 392 -3.66 -4.45 26.00
CA SER A 392 -4.77 -5.43 25.91
C SER A 392 -6.05 -4.85 25.26
N ALA A 393 -5.86 -3.86 24.41
CA ALA A 393 -6.87 -3.03 23.74
C ALA A 393 -7.79 -3.84 22.82
N LEU A 394 -7.24 -4.90 22.25
CA LEU A 394 -7.81 -5.64 21.14
C LEU A 394 -9.18 -6.20 21.49
N SER A 395 -9.34 -6.88 22.63
CA SER A 395 -10.64 -7.42 23.05
C SER A 395 -11.76 -6.37 23.16
N ILE A 396 -11.42 -5.16 23.62
CA ILE A 396 -12.34 -4.03 23.79
C ILE A 396 -12.66 -3.40 22.43
N ILE A 397 -11.65 -3.31 21.56
CA ILE A 397 -11.80 -2.87 20.18
C ILE A 397 -12.73 -3.85 19.45
N THR A 398 -12.44 -5.16 19.39
CA THR A 398 -13.28 -6.15 18.69
C THR A 398 -14.73 -6.18 19.20
N ARG A 399 -14.94 -6.01 20.50
CA ARG A 399 -16.28 -5.95 21.11
C ARG A 399 -17.07 -4.71 20.66
N ASN A 400 -16.45 -3.54 20.65
CA ASN A 400 -17.08 -2.29 20.18
C ASN A 400 -17.22 -2.24 18.64
N LEU A 401 -16.37 -2.96 17.90
CA LEU A 401 -16.47 -3.06 16.44
C LEU A 401 -17.72 -3.86 15.99
N GLN A 402 -18.17 -4.83 16.79
CA GLN A 402 -19.38 -5.61 16.51
C GLN A 402 -20.69 -4.83 16.77
N SER A 403 -20.64 -3.75 17.55
CA SER A 403 -21.81 -2.91 17.88
C SER A 403 -21.98 -1.70 16.95
N LEU A 404 -20.99 -1.35 16.14
CA LEU A 404 -21.02 -0.16 15.28
C LEU A 404 -21.84 -0.37 14.00
N THR A 405 -22.93 0.39 13.87
CA THR A 405 -23.89 0.31 12.75
C THR A 405 -23.58 1.27 11.60
N SER A 406 -22.63 2.20 11.76
CA SER A 406 -22.38 3.28 10.79
C SER A 406 -21.31 2.95 9.72
N ARG A 407 -21.55 3.43 8.48
CA ARG A 407 -20.67 3.25 7.30
C ARG A 407 -19.26 3.82 7.49
N ALA A 408 -19.13 4.88 8.30
CA ALA A 408 -17.83 5.48 8.66
C ALA A 408 -17.05 4.61 9.65
N GLY A 409 -17.74 3.98 10.61
CA GLY A 409 -17.12 3.03 11.56
C GLY A 409 -16.48 1.83 10.86
N ARG A 410 -17.14 1.26 9.84
CA ARG A 410 -16.62 0.13 9.04
C ARG A 410 -15.37 0.44 8.22
N SER A 411 -15.19 1.68 7.77
CA SER A 411 -13.99 2.09 7.03
C SER A 411 -12.76 2.21 7.94
N ILE A 412 -12.96 2.66 9.19
CA ILE A 412 -11.91 2.72 10.23
C ILE A 412 -11.55 1.31 10.73
N VAL A 413 -12.52 0.40 10.80
CA VAL A 413 -12.34 -1.03 11.12
C VAL A 413 -11.35 -1.70 10.15
N PHE A 414 -11.45 -1.43 8.85
CA PHE A 414 -10.61 -2.07 7.84
C PHE A 414 -9.13 -1.64 7.94
N ARG A 415 -8.91 -0.38 8.29
CA ARG A 415 -7.59 0.25 8.42
C ARG A 415 -6.85 -0.19 9.70
N SER A 416 -7.62 -0.46 10.78
CA SER A 416 -7.08 -0.83 12.10
C SER A 416 -6.95 -2.34 12.30
N CYS A 417 -7.90 -3.14 11.79
CA CYS A 417 -7.87 -4.60 11.95
C CYS A 417 -6.73 -5.27 11.18
N TYR A 418 -6.33 -4.77 10.01
CA TYR A 418 -5.33 -5.48 9.21
C TYR A 418 -3.92 -5.44 9.82
N VAL A 419 -3.56 -4.31 10.45
CA VAL A 419 -2.26 -4.13 11.11
C VAL A 419 -2.25 -4.79 12.50
N CYS A 420 -3.35 -4.73 13.26
CA CYS A 420 -3.40 -5.27 14.61
C CYS A 420 -3.71 -6.78 14.69
N VAL A 421 -4.55 -7.33 13.80
CA VAL A 421 -4.92 -8.77 13.83
C VAL A 421 -3.73 -9.66 13.46
N ASN A 422 -2.86 -9.25 12.54
CA ASN A 422 -1.69 -10.05 12.14
C ASN A 422 -0.50 -10.00 13.12
N MET A 423 -0.47 -9.03 14.04
CA MET A 423 0.58 -8.95 15.07
C MET A 423 0.25 -9.77 16.33
N GLU A 424 -1.03 -10.13 16.55
CA GLU A 424 -1.46 -10.85 17.76
C GLU A 424 -1.35 -12.38 17.65
N GLU A 425 -1.36 -12.96 16.45
CA GLU A 425 -1.12 -14.42 16.28
C GLU A 425 0.35 -14.84 16.49
N GLN A 426 1.26 -13.87 16.56
CA GLN A 426 2.68 -14.10 16.85
C GLN A 426 2.99 -14.30 18.34
N LYS A 427 2.05 -14.00 19.26
CA LYS A 427 2.30 -14.10 20.72
C LYS A 427 1.80 -15.40 21.38
N TRP A 428 1.04 -16.25 20.69
CA TRP A 428 0.57 -17.52 21.25
C TRP A 428 1.63 -18.65 21.24
N TRP A 429 2.80 -18.48 20.61
CA TRP A 429 3.81 -19.54 20.45
C TRP A 429 5.09 -19.39 21.28
N ARG A 430 5.05 -18.60 22.37
CA ARG A 430 6.07 -18.65 23.43
C ARG A 430 5.43 -18.81 24.81
N VAL A 431 4.82 -19.97 25.04
CA VAL A 431 4.82 -20.68 26.34
C VAL A 431 5.01 -22.15 26.06
#